data_AF-A0A8T8I9M7-F1
#
_entry.id   AF-A0A8T8I9M7-F1
#
_cell.length_a   1.000
_cell.length_b   1.000
_cell.length_c   1.000
_cell.angle_alpha   90.00
_cell.angle_beta   90.00
_cell.angle_gamma   90.00
#
_symmetry.space_group_name_H-M   'P 1'
#
loop_
_entity.id
_entity.type
_entity.pdbx_description
1 polymer ?
#
loop_
_entity_poly.entity_id
_entity_poly.type
_entity_poly.pdbx_seq_one_letter_code
_entity_poly.pdbx_strand_id
1 'polypeptide(L)'
;MKNFLFGIAKAFYRANEKRYNNVEQAKHELDSKLFSYVKKQLFIDGQYLSKISVNVKSAFSKGNINELVADVIVLNSNVEDARLVELVKGVLRWT
;
A
#
# COMPACT_ATOMS: atom_id res chain seq x y z
N MET A 1 -8.73 1.56 -14.38
CA MET A 1 -7.90 0.53 -13.71
C MET A 1 -8.79 -0.39 -12.89
N LYS A 2 -8.84 -1.69 -13.23
CA LYS A 2 -9.44 -2.71 -12.34
C LYS A 2 -8.66 -2.71 -11.02
N ASN A 3 -9.35 -2.74 -9.88
CA ASN A 3 -8.75 -2.71 -8.53
C ASN A 3 -7.81 -3.91 -8.31
N PHE A 4 -6.54 -3.78 -8.70
CA PHE A 4 -5.50 -4.80 -8.48
C PHE A 4 -5.43 -5.24 -7.01
N LEU A 5 -5.58 -4.29 -6.08
CA LEU A 5 -5.64 -4.58 -4.64
C LEU A 5 -6.91 -5.31 -4.18
N PHE A 6 -7.98 -5.37 -4.98
CA PHE A 6 -9.20 -6.08 -4.57
C PHE A 6 -9.05 -7.60 -4.68
N GLY A 7 -8.29 -8.10 -5.67
CA GLY A 7 -7.95 -9.53 -5.76
C GLY A 7 -7.10 -9.97 -4.57
N ILE A 8 -6.08 -9.17 -4.25
CA ILE A 8 -5.22 -9.32 -3.08
C ILE A 8 -6.04 -9.31 -1.78
N ALA A 9 -6.98 -8.38 -1.63
CA ALA A 9 -7.85 -8.33 -0.47
C ALA A 9 -8.73 -9.57 -0.31
N LYS A 10 -9.23 -10.14 -1.43
CA LYS A 10 -9.98 -11.41 -1.39
C LYS A 10 -9.11 -12.58 -0.95
N ALA A 11 -7.90 -12.69 -1.46
CA ALA A 11 -6.97 -13.75 -1.06
C ALA A 11 -6.55 -13.60 0.41
N PHE A 12 -6.24 -12.39 0.85
CA PHE A 12 -5.96 -12.09 2.25
C PHE A 12 -7.14 -12.42 3.17
N TYR A 13 -8.35 -12.03 2.77
CA TYR A 13 -9.58 -12.36 3.48
C TYR A 13 -9.73 -13.88 3.63
N ARG A 14 -9.62 -14.64 2.54
CA ARG A 14 -9.74 -16.11 2.55
C ARG A 14 -8.74 -16.79 3.48
N ALA A 15 -7.51 -16.29 3.54
CA ALA A 15 -6.49 -16.82 4.44
C ALA A 15 -6.73 -16.43 5.92
N ASN A 16 -7.63 -15.48 6.19
CA ASN A 16 -7.89 -14.90 7.51
C ASN A 16 -9.40 -14.78 7.80
N GLU A 17 -10.25 -15.67 7.28
CA GLU A 17 -11.72 -15.50 7.30
C GLU A 17 -12.29 -15.37 8.72
N LYS A 18 -11.66 -15.99 9.71
CA LYS A 18 -12.08 -15.88 11.12
C LYS A 18 -11.78 -14.51 11.75
N ARG A 19 -10.95 -13.70 11.11
CA ARG A 19 -10.48 -12.40 11.63
C ARG A 19 -11.27 -11.22 11.08
N TYR A 20 -11.94 -11.38 9.93
CA TYR A 20 -12.60 -10.29 9.23
C TYR A 20 -14.02 -10.70 8.83
N ASN A 21 -14.96 -9.75 8.92
CA ASN A 21 -16.36 -9.98 8.58
C ASN A 21 -16.59 -10.01 7.06
N ASN A 22 -15.76 -9.29 6.29
CA ASN A 22 -15.85 -9.21 4.84
C ASN A 22 -14.51 -8.79 4.21
N VAL A 23 -14.46 -8.82 2.87
CA VAL A 23 -13.28 -8.45 2.07
C VAL A 23 -12.91 -6.98 2.26
N GLU A 24 -13.90 -6.11 2.45
CA GLU A 24 -13.71 -4.68 2.64
C GLU A 24 -12.96 -4.38 3.95
N GLN A 25 -13.29 -5.07 5.03
CA GLN A 25 -12.59 -4.95 6.31
C GLN A 25 -11.15 -5.48 6.20
N ALA A 26 -10.95 -6.62 5.52
CA ALA A 26 -9.63 -7.16 5.27
C ALA A 26 -8.76 -6.21 4.42
N LYS A 27 -9.37 -5.59 3.39
CA LYS A 27 -8.73 -4.55 2.57
C LYS A 27 -8.36 -3.33 3.40
N HIS A 28 -9.28 -2.84 4.21
CA HIS A 28 -9.04 -1.68 5.07
C HIS A 28 -7.86 -1.93 6.01
N GLU A 29 -7.74 -3.12 6.59
CA GLU A 29 -6.61 -3.48 7.46
C GLU A 29 -5.27 -3.53 6.69
N LEU A 30 -5.25 -4.10 5.48
CA LEU A 30 -4.06 -4.09 4.62
C LEU A 30 -3.63 -2.65 4.28
N ASP A 31 -4.58 -1.83 3.83
CA ASP A 31 -4.34 -0.46 3.43
C ASP A 31 -3.91 0.40 4.63
N SER A 32 -4.55 0.23 5.79
CA SER A 32 -4.31 1.03 7.00
C SER A 32 -2.85 0.94 7.48
N LYS A 33 -2.22 -0.23 7.36
CA LYS A 33 -0.80 -0.40 7.73
C LYS A 33 0.12 0.43 6.83
N LEU A 34 -0.10 0.38 5.52
CA LEU A 34 0.64 1.20 4.55
C LEU A 34 0.36 2.69 4.75
N PHE A 35 -0.91 3.07 4.92
CA PHE A 35 -1.30 4.46 5.18
C PHE A 35 -0.63 5.03 6.42
N SER A 36 -0.65 4.29 7.53
CA SER A 36 -0.07 4.73 8.80
C SER A 36 1.44 4.90 8.68
N TYR A 37 2.11 3.98 7.97
CA TYR A 37 3.54 4.08 7.70
C TYR A 37 3.88 5.34 6.89
N VAL A 38 3.18 5.54 5.77
CA VAL A 38 3.41 6.70 4.89
C VAL A 38 3.10 8.02 5.59
N LYS A 39 2.03 8.10 6.40
CA LYS A 39 1.72 9.29 7.19
C LYS A 39 2.83 9.62 8.18
N LYS A 40 3.42 8.60 8.82
CA LYS A 40 4.57 8.79 9.71
C LYS A 40 5.79 9.31 8.95
N GLN A 41 6.07 8.76 7.76
CA GLN A 41 7.19 9.25 6.94
C GLN A 41 6.95 10.67 6.43
N LEU A 42 5.73 11.02 6.02
CA LEU A 42 5.35 12.38 5.63
C LEU A 42 5.49 13.39 6.77
N PHE A 43 5.23 12.98 8.01
CA PHE A 43 5.43 13.83 9.18
C PHE A 43 6.92 14.13 9.42
N ILE A 44 7.80 13.15 9.15
CA ILE A 44 9.25 13.30 9.28
C ILE A 44 9.83 14.10 8.09
N ASP A 45 9.35 13.81 6.89
CA ASP A 45 9.77 14.39 5.63
C ASP A 45 8.55 14.71 4.76
N GLY A 46 8.17 15.98 4.70
CA GLY A 46 7.03 16.44 3.91
C GLY A 46 7.16 16.19 2.40
N GLN A 47 8.36 15.89 1.91
CA GLN A 47 8.63 15.55 0.52
C GLN A 47 8.74 14.05 0.26
N TYR A 48 8.55 13.20 1.28
CA TYR A 48 8.72 11.76 1.21
C TYR A 48 8.05 11.13 -0.02
N LEU A 49 6.76 11.43 -0.26
CA LEU A 49 6.05 10.88 -1.42
C LEU A 49 6.54 11.46 -2.75
N SER A 50 6.95 12.73 -2.78
CA SER A 50 7.52 13.36 -3.98
C SER A 50 8.83 12.71 -4.41
N LYS A 51 9.61 12.18 -3.44
CA LYS A 51 10.87 11.46 -3.69
C LYS A 51 10.65 10.09 -4.30
N ILE A 52 9.49 9.47 -4.05
CA ILE A 52 9.09 8.23 -4.70
C ILE A 52 8.58 8.55 -6.11
N SER A 53 7.52 9.36 -6.20
CA SER A 53 6.90 9.75 -7.47
C SER A 53 5.81 10.80 -7.26
N VAL A 54 5.70 11.73 -8.22
CA VAL A 54 4.63 12.74 -8.24
C VAL A 54 3.24 12.10 -8.33
N ASN A 55 3.12 10.94 -8.98
CA ASN A 55 1.85 10.22 -9.10
C ASN A 55 1.41 9.65 -7.75
N VAL A 56 2.36 9.05 -6.99
CA VAL A 56 2.11 8.55 -5.64
C VAL A 56 1.61 9.66 -4.73
N LYS A 57 2.25 10.85 -4.76
CA LYS A 57 1.81 12.01 -3.98
C LYS A 57 0.36 12.41 -4.32
N SER A 58 0.04 12.50 -5.61
CA SER A 58 -1.29 12.90 -6.09
C SER A 58 -2.39 11.86 -5.79
N ALA A 59 -2.06 10.58 -5.84
CA ALA A 59 -2.98 9.50 -5.50
C ALA A 59 -3.23 9.42 -3.99
N PHE A 60 -2.16 9.54 -3.19
CA PHE A 60 -2.25 9.44 -1.73
C PHE A 60 -3.08 10.58 -1.12
N SER A 61 -2.99 11.80 -1.66
CA SER A 61 -3.83 12.93 -1.22
C SER A 61 -5.33 12.70 -1.47
N LYS A 62 -5.67 11.82 -2.41
CA LYS A 62 -7.04 11.36 -2.69
C LYS A 62 -7.42 10.10 -1.90
N GLY A 63 -6.59 9.66 -0.96
CA GLY A 63 -6.79 8.42 -0.20
C GLY A 63 -6.62 7.15 -1.05
N ASN A 64 -5.91 7.22 -2.18
CA ASN A 64 -5.66 6.07 -3.04
C ASN A 64 -4.24 5.54 -2.86
N ILE A 65 -4.11 4.39 -2.18
CA ILE A 65 -2.83 3.71 -1.92
C ILE A 65 -2.36 2.83 -3.09
N ASN A 66 -3.21 2.57 -4.08
CA ASN A 66 -2.89 1.66 -5.19
C ASN A 66 -1.67 2.14 -5.97
N GLU A 67 -1.54 3.45 -6.17
CA GLU A 67 -0.42 4.04 -6.91
C GLU A 67 0.90 3.85 -6.16
N LEU A 68 0.89 3.96 -4.83
CA LEU A 68 2.08 3.67 -4.02
C LEU A 68 2.53 2.22 -4.21
N VAL A 69 1.60 1.27 -4.15
CA VAL A 69 1.93 -0.14 -4.35
C VAL A 69 2.48 -0.37 -5.76
N ALA A 70 1.87 0.22 -6.78
CA ALA A 70 2.31 0.08 -8.17
C ALA A 70 3.72 0.66 -8.41
N ASP A 71 3.95 1.91 -8.00
CA ASP A 71 5.22 2.60 -8.23
C ASP A 71 6.36 1.95 -7.44
N VAL A 72 6.12 1.51 -6.19
CA VAL A 72 7.16 0.82 -5.41
C VAL A 72 7.54 -0.52 -6.03
N ILE A 73 6.63 -1.23 -6.72
CA ILE A 73 6.96 -2.45 -7.45
C ILE A 73 7.84 -2.13 -8.66
N VAL A 74 7.44 -1.14 -9.45
CA VAL A 74 8.14 -0.76 -10.68
C VAL A 74 9.53 -0.21 -10.36
N LEU A 75 9.63 0.60 -9.30
CA LEU A 75 10.84 1.29 -8.88
C LEU A 75 11.63 0.54 -7.81
N ASN A 76 11.32 -0.72 -7.50
CA ASN A 76 11.82 -1.46 -6.32
C ASN A 76 13.34 -1.33 -6.06
N SER A 77 14.19 -1.21 -7.09
CA SER A 77 15.65 -1.01 -6.94
C SER A 77 16.07 0.42 -6.59
N ASN A 78 15.19 1.41 -6.80
CA ASN A 78 15.43 2.85 -6.68
C ASN A 78 14.71 3.46 -5.47
N VAL A 79 13.85 2.71 -4.79
CA VAL A 79 13.21 3.13 -3.54
C VAL A 79 14.15 2.80 -2.37
N GLU A 80 14.78 3.83 -1.80
CA GLU A 80 15.75 3.69 -0.69
C GLU A 80 15.11 3.18 0.61
N ASP A 81 13.80 3.38 0.78
CA ASP A 81 13.07 2.96 1.97
C ASP A 81 12.77 1.46 1.94
N ALA A 82 13.72 0.67 2.47
CA ALA A 82 13.61 -0.77 2.58
C ALA A 82 12.35 -1.22 3.36
N ARG A 83 11.91 -0.44 4.35
CA ARG A 83 10.75 -0.79 5.15
C ARG A 83 9.45 -0.57 4.38
N LEU A 84 9.36 0.49 3.58
CA LEU A 84 8.25 0.66 2.63
C LEU A 84 8.19 -0.53 1.66
N VAL A 85 9.33 -0.93 1.10
CA VAL A 85 9.44 -2.07 0.18
C VAL A 85 8.95 -3.37 0.84
N GLU A 86 9.35 -3.65 2.07
CA GLU A 86 8.87 -4.81 2.83
C GLU A 86 7.34 -4.80 3.03
N LEU A 87 6.77 -3.65 3.38
CA LEU A 87 5.33 -3.53 3.58
C LEU A 87 4.56 -3.76 2.28
N VAL A 88 5.06 -3.23 1.16
CA VAL A 88 4.48 -3.47 -0.18
C VAL A 88 4.58 -4.94 -0.57
N LYS A 89 5.73 -5.60 -0.36
CA LYS A 89 5.86 -7.06 -0.54
C LYS A 89 4.90 -7.85 0.34
N GLY A 90 4.66 -7.39 1.57
CA GLY A 90 3.68 -7.97 2.49
C GLY A 90 2.24 -7.89 2.01
N VAL A 91 1.88 -6.86 1.22
CA VAL A 91 0.60 -6.79 0.52
C VAL A 91 0.58 -7.75 -0.67
N LEU A 92 1.65 -7.77 -1.47
CA LEU A 92 1.74 -8.57 -2.70
C LEU A 92 1.90 -10.08 -2.48
N ARG A 93 2.21 -10.54 -1.27
CA ARG A 93 2.23 -11.98 -0.98
C ARG A 93 0.88 -12.67 -1.14
N TRP A 94 -0.19 -11.89 -1.28
CA TRP A 94 -1.56 -12.37 -1.50
C TRP A 94 -2.00 -12.26 -2.97
N THR A 95 -1.07 -12.02 -3.90
CA THR A 95 -1.34 -12.03 -5.35
C THR A 95 -1.41 -13.45 -5.89
#